data_AF-A0A1F9AK93-F1
#
_entry.id   AF-A0A1F9AK93-F1
#
_cell.length_a   1.000
_cell.length_b   1.000
_cell.length_c   1.000
_cell.angle_alpha   90.00
_cell.angle_beta   90.00
_cell.angle_gamma   90.00
#
_symmetry.space_group_name_H-M   'P 1'
#
loop_
_entity.id
_entity.type
_entity.pdbx_description
1 polymer ?
#
loop_
_entity_poly.entity_id
_entity_poly.type
_entity_poly.pdbx_seq_one_letter_code
_entity_poly.pdbx_strand_id
1 'polypeptide(L)' 'MGMFIKIHVDEAKLGEKAAAVAQVCPVKIFEWKEGRLAVLEAEEDECTLCELCLERCPAGGIRIEKLY' A
#
# COMPACT_ATOMS: atom_id res chain seq x y z
N MET A 1 19.78 -9.18 -6.00
CA MET A 1 19.37 -7.98 -6.76
C MET A 1 17.94 -7.70 -6.35
N GLY A 2 17.77 -7.08 -5.18
CA GLY A 2 16.44 -6.74 -4.66
C GLY A 2 15.88 -5.57 -5.44
N MET A 3 14.61 -5.64 -5.83
CA MET A 3 13.91 -4.49 -6.36
C MET A 3 13.53 -3.64 -5.15
N PHE A 4 14.15 -2.48 -4.98
CA PHE A 4 13.75 -1.55 -3.93
C PHE A 4 12.44 -0.88 -4.34
N ILE A 5 11.35 -1.19 -3.63
CA ILE A 5 10.04 -0.57 -3.85
C ILE A 5 9.72 0.32 -2.65
N LYS A 6 9.19 1.52 -2.93
CA LYS A 6 8.63 2.40 -1.93
C LYS A 6 7.16 2.65 -2.22
N ILE A 7 6.33 2.46 -1.21
CA ILE A 7 4.90 2.71 -1.27
C ILE A 7 4.58 3.96 -0.45
N HIS A 8 3.98 4.92 -1.12
CA HIS A 8 3.46 6.14 -0.52
C HIS A 8 1.95 6.02 -0.36
N VAL A 9 1.47 6.29 0.84
CA VAL A 9 0.05 6.28 1.19
C VAL A 9 -0.35 7.69 1.63
N ASP A 10 -1.40 8.23 1.03
CA ASP A 10 -2.00 9.51 1.37
C ASP A 10 -3.30 9.25 2.15
N GLU A 11 -3.16 9.17 3.48
CA GLU A 11 -4.24 8.82 4.39
C GLU A 11 -5.43 9.77 4.30
N ALA A 12 -5.19 11.04 3.97
CA ALA A 12 -6.23 12.04 3.80
C ALA A 12 -7.19 11.70 2.65
N LYS A 13 -6.71 10.93 1.65
CA LYS A 13 -7.54 10.47 0.53
C LYS A 13 -8.14 9.11 0.75
N LEU A 14 -7.50 8.21 1.51
CA LEU A 14 -8.04 6.87 1.74
C LEU A 14 -9.31 6.87 2.60
N GLY A 15 -9.33 7.65 3.68
CA GLY A 15 -10.46 7.69 4.62
C GLY A 15 -10.93 6.27 5.03
N GLU A 16 -12.22 5.98 4.88
CA GLU A 16 -12.82 4.68 5.20
C GLU A 16 -12.35 3.51 4.31
N LYS A 17 -11.75 3.78 3.14
CA LYS A 17 -11.27 2.75 2.20
C LYS A 17 -9.94 2.14 2.62
N ALA A 18 -9.23 2.74 3.57
CA ALA A 18 -7.98 2.23 4.10
C ALA A 18 -8.11 0.80 4.65
N ALA A 19 -9.21 0.48 5.36
CA ALA A 19 -9.46 -0.87 5.84
C ALA A 19 -9.63 -1.90 4.71
N ALA A 20 -10.15 -1.48 3.54
CA ALA A 20 -10.30 -2.35 2.37
C ALA A 20 -8.95 -2.57 1.66
N VAL A 21 -8.11 -1.54 1.57
CA VAL A 21 -6.75 -1.63 1.03
C VAL A 21 -5.89 -2.58 1.88
N ALA A 22 -5.98 -2.49 3.21
CA ALA A 22 -5.24 -3.38 4.12
C ALA A 22 -5.47 -4.88 3.82
N GLN A 23 -6.68 -5.23 3.41
CA GLN A 23 -7.09 -6.62 3.19
C GLN A 23 -6.84 -7.14 1.77
N VAL A 24 -6.56 -6.25 0.81
CA VAL A 24 -6.43 -6.64 -0.60
C VAL A 24 -5.00 -7.09 -0.96
N CYS A 25 -4.00 -6.74 -0.15
CA CYS A 25 -2.61 -7.00 -0.47
C CYS A 25 -2.24 -8.46 -0.12
N PRO A 26 -1.85 -9.28 -1.12
CA PRO A 26 -1.53 -10.69 -0.89
C PRO A 26 -0.24 -10.90 -0.07
N VAL A 27 0.66 -9.91 -0.11
CA VAL A 27 1.95 -9.91 0.57
C VAL A 27 1.96 -9.04 1.83
N LYS A 28 0.76 -8.66 2.33
CA LYS A 28 0.60 -7.98 3.63
C LYS A 28 1.44 -6.71 3.82
N ILE A 29 1.67 -5.93 2.76
CA ILE A 29 2.39 -4.64 2.88
C ILE A 29 1.62 -3.61 3.70
N PHE A 30 0.29 -3.71 3.74
CA PHE A 30 -0.55 -2.75 4.43
C PHE A 30 -1.15 -3.36 5.69
N GLU A 31 -1.13 -2.60 6.78
CA GLU A 31 -1.69 -2.98 8.07
C GLU A 31 -2.69 -1.91 8.54
N TRP A 32 -3.89 -2.32 8.96
CA TRP A 32 -4.88 -1.40 9.50
C TRP A 32 -4.76 -1.34 11.03
N LYS A 33 -4.43 -0.16 11.57
CA LYS A 33 -4.31 0.08 13.02
C LYS A 33 -5.01 1.38 13.40
N GLU A 34 -5.87 1.36 14.40
CA GLU A 34 -6.41 2.58 15.04
C GLU A 34 -7.05 3.61 14.07
N GLY A 35 -7.65 3.15 12.96
CA GLY A 35 -8.25 4.05 11.97
C GLY A 35 -7.31 4.56 10.89
N ARG A 36 -6.05 4.08 10.86
CA ARG A 36 -5.04 4.43 9.86
C ARG A 36 -4.46 3.21 9.13
N LEU A 37 -3.97 3.46 7.93
CA LEU A 37 -3.24 2.48 7.14
C LEU A 37 -1.74 2.66 7.38
N ALA A 38 -1.11 1.67 8.00
CA ALA A 38 0.34 1.59 8.12
C ALA A 38 0.92 0.79 6.94
N VAL A 39 2.09 1.21 6.47
CA VAL A 39 2.89 0.48 5.49
C VAL A 39 3.98 -0.28 6.24
N LEU A 40 4.10 -1.58 5.98
CA LEU A 40 5.13 -2.45 6.54
C LEU A 40 6.35 -2.42 5.60
N GLU A 41 7.32 -1.58 5.96
CA GLU A 41 8.52 -1.35 5.14
C GLU A 41 9.31 -2.63 4.85
N ALA A 42 9.28 -3.61 5.76
CA ALA A 42 9.93 -4.90 5.59
C ALA A 42 9.33 -5.75 4.46
N GLU A 43 8.07 -5.51 4.08
CA GLU A 43 7.36 -6.26 3.05
C GLU A 43 7.25 -5.46 1.73
N GLU A 44 7.67 -4.18 1.69
CA GLU A 44 7.55 -3.33 0.50
C GLU A 44 8.24 -3.95 -0.72
N ASP A 45 9.38 -4.61 -0.51
CA ASP A 45 10.15 -5.28 -1.56
C ASP A 45 9.48 -6.57 -2.08
N GLU A 46 8.51 -7.14 -1.34
CA GLU A 46 7.70 -8.28 -1.78
C GLU A 46 6.54 -7.84 -2.70
N CYS A 47 6.40 -6.54 -2.97
CA CYS A 47 5.34 -6.01 -3.84
C CYS A 47 5.43 -6.62 -5.25
N THR A 48 4.39 -7.37 -5.62
CA THR A 48 4.29 -8.03 -6.93
C THR A 48 3.75 -7.14 -8.04
N LEU A 49 3.51 -5.85 -7.76
CA LEU A 49 2.88 -4.89 -8.69
C LEU A 49 1.53 -5.38 -9.24
N CYS A 50 0.75 -6.09 -8.42
CA CYS A 50 -0.56 -6.61 -8.82
C CYS A 50 -1.67 -5.54 -8.94
N GLU A 51 -1.38 -4.28 -8.58
CA GLU A 51 -2.28 -3.12 -8.67
C GLU A 51 -3.58 -3.19 -7.84
N LEU A 52 -3.83 -4.29 -7.13
CA LEU A 52 -5.02 -4.48 -6.28
C LEU A 52 -5.23 -3.34 -5.26
N CYS A 53 -4.14 -2.84 -4.67
CA CYS A 53 -4.20 -1.71 -3.75
C CYS A 53 -4.64 -0.42 -4.44
N LEU A 54 -4.21 -0.20 -5.69
CA LEU A 54 -4.60 0.96 -6.50
C LEU A 54 -6.09 0.87 -6.89
N GLU A 55 -6.59 -0.31 -7.23
CA GLU A 55 -8.00 -0.51 -7.56
C GLU A 55 -8.95 -0.25 -6.37
N ARG A 56 -8.50 -0.55 -5.15
CA ARG A 56 -9.28 -0.31 -3.92
C ARG A 56 -9.09 1.08 -3.33
N CYS A 57 -8.06 1.78 -3.77
CA CYS A 57 -7.76 3.12 -3.31
C CYS A 57 -8.40 4.17 -4.23
N PRO A 58 -9.02 5.23 -3.70
CA PRO A 58 -9.40 6.38 -4.52
C PRO A 58 -8.16 6.99 -5.21
N ALA A 59 -8.38 7.63 -6.36
CA ALA A 59 -7.32 8.16 -7.20
C ALA A 59 -6.34 9.04 -6.40
N GLY A 60 -5.06 8.66 -6.44
CA GLY A 60 -3.97 9.39 -5.79
C GLY A 60 -3.82 9.16 -4.29
N GLY A 61 -4.51 8.15 -3.71
CA GLY A 61 -4.31 7.75 -2.32
C GLY A 61 -3.13 6.79 -2.13
N ILE A 62 -2.71 6.04 -3.15
CA ILE A 62 -1.52 5.19 -3.11
C ILE A 62 -0.65 5.47 -4.33
N ARG A 63 0.67 5.49 -4.14
CA ARG A 63 1.68 5.57 -5.19
C ARG A 63 2.78 4.54 -4.92
N ILE A 64 3.14 3.80 -5.96
CA ILE A 64 4.23 2.82 -5.93
C ILE A 64 5.42 3.41 -6.70
N GLU A 65 6.55 3.56 -6.04
CA GLU A 65 7.80 4.07 -6.58
C GLU A 65 8.85 2.96 -6.59
N LYS A 66 9.65 2.89 -7.66
CA LYS A 66 10.72 1.91 -7.82
C LYS A 66 12.06 2.63 -7.72
N LEU A 67 12.88 2.29 -6.73
CA LEU A 67 14.07 3.02 -6.30
C LEU A 67 15.38 2.40 -6.80
N TYR A 68 15.40 1.89 -8.05
CA TYR A 68 16.52 1.12 -8.63
C TYR A 68 17.92 1.67 -8.38
#